data_AF-A0A1H1S3Z5-F1
#
_entry.id   AF-A0A1H1S3Z5-F1
#
_cell.length_a   1.000
_cell.length_b   1.000
_cell.length_c   1.000
_cell.angle_alpha   90.00
_cell.angle_beta   90.00
_cell.angle_gamma   90.00
#
_symmetry.space_group_name_H-M   'P 1'
#
loop_
_entity.id
_entity.type
_entity.pdbx_description
1 polymer ?
#
loop_
_entity_poly.entity_id
_entity_poly.type
_entity_poly.pdbx_seq_one_letter_code
_entity_poly.pdbx_strand_id
1 'polypeptide(L)'
;MKRIPAAVLASLATAALVALPASGGNGHSKGRTVVEADTMVPVDGPYVGTANPIRGVNGGGLPWQLDDADVELNSDGRIEVEVEGLVLLEAAPVPPDRQGINPAPAFVAVVSCLTTVDGAATTVNVATDPFPASTSGDSEIEDRVDLPDPCIAPVVFVGPNATTWFAATGV
;
A
#
# COMPACT_ATOMS: atom_id res chain seq x y z
N MET A 1 24.25 86.93 -9.14
CA MET A 1 23.25 86.45 -8.15
C MET A 1 22.14 85.75 -8.96
N LYS A 2 22.04 84.41 -8.89
CA LYS A 2 20.93 83.69 -8.18
C LYS A 2 19.61 83.79 -9.00
N ARG A 3 18.91 82.78 -9.57
CA ARG A 3 18.94 81.30 -9.76
C ARG A 3 18.02 81.00 -10.98
N ILE A 4 18.41 80.19 -11.98
CA ILE A 4 17.97 78.81 -12.36
C ILE A 4 16.44 78.46 -12.33
N PRO A 5 15.93 77.41 -13.04
CA PRO A 5 15.09 77.47 -14.25
C PRO A 5 13.78 76.64 -14.13
N ALA A 6 12.97 76.47 -15.19
CA ALA A 6 12.02 75.35 -15.42
C ALA A 6 11.23 75.64 -16.73
N ALA A 7 10.80 74.71 -17.58
CA ALA A 7 10.62 73.27 -17.47
C ALA A 7 10.71 72.64 -18.87
N VAL A 8 11.34 71.46 -18.97
CA VAL A 8 11.14 70.54 -20.10
C VAL A 8 10.40 69.33 -19.54
N LEU A 9 9.19 69.10 -20.05
CA LEU A 9 8.35 67.96 -19.74
C LEU A 9 8.97 66.69 -20.34
N ALA A 10 9.42 65.77 -19.48
CA ALA A 10 9.83 64.43 -19.88
C ALA A 10 8.71 63.44 -19.54
N SER A 11 8.08 62.90 -20.59
CA SER A 11 7.05 61.87 -20.50
C SER A 11 7.68 60.51 -20.15
N LEU A 12 7.41 60.00 -18.95
CA LEU A 12 7.78 58.65 -18.52
C LEU A 12 6.66 57.68 -18.92
N ALA A 13 6.91 56.81 -19.90
CA ALA A 13 6.07 55.66 -20.19
C ALA A 13 6.55 54.46 -19.35
N THR A 14 5.81 54.12 -18.30
CA THR A 14 6.04 52.93 -17.48
C THR A 14 5.41 51.71 -18.14
N ALA A 15 6.24 50.83 -18.71
CA ALA A 15 5.81 49.50 -19.13
C ALA A 15 5.70 48.60 -17.88
N ALA A 16 4.47 48.29 -17.46
CA ALA A 16 4.23 47.30 -16.42
C ALA A 16 4.45 45.89 -17.01
N LEU A 17 5.58 45.26 -16.69
CA LEU A 17 5.75 43.81 -16.90
C LEU A 17 4.84 43.09 -15.90
N VAL A 18 3.74 42.53 -16.40
CA VAL A 18 2.94 41.57 -15.64
C VAL A 18 3.71 40.25 -15.66
N ALA A 19 4.44 39.96 -14.59
CA ALA A 19 5.00 38.64 -14.36
C ALA A 19 3.84 37.70 -14.05
N LEU A 20 3.46 36.86 -15.03
CA LEU A 20 2.59 35.72 -14.80
C LEU A 20 3.34 34.78 -13.84
N PRO A 21 2.74 34.34 -12.71
CA PRO A 21 3.32 33.24 -11.97
C PRO A 21 3.32 32.03 -12.91
N ALA A 22 4.51 31.51 -13.21
CA ALA A 22 4.62 30.19 -13.77
C ALA A 22 3.99 29.24 -12.74
N SER A 23 2.81 28.72 -13.06
CA SER A 23 2.23 27.61 -12.32
C SER A 23 3.24 26.47 -12.43
N GLY A 24 4.08 26.32 -11.40
CA GLY A 24 4.90 25.14 -11.23
C GLY A 24 3.92 23.98 -11.24
N GLY A 25 3.96 23.15 -12.28
CA GLY A 25 3.19 21.92 -12.30
C GLY A 25 3.58 21.16 -11.04
N ASN A 26 2.61 20.89 -10.17
CA ASN A 26 2.74 19.90 -9.12
C ASN A 26 2.93 18.55 -9.81
N GLY A 27 4.16 18.28 -10.26
CA GLY A 27 4.62 16.92 -10.48
C GLY A 27 4.41 16.24 -9.15
N HIS A 28 3.36 15.42 -9.06
CA HIS A 28 3.18 14.53 -7.93
C HIS A 28 4.46 13.72 -7.88
N SER A 29 5.33 14.00 -6.91
CA SER A 29 6.50 13.17 -6.68
C SER A 29 5.95 11.76 -6.54
N LYS A 30 6.29 10.86 -7.47
CA LYS A 30 6.00 9.44 -7.28
C LYS A 30 6.48 9.10 -5.86
N GLY A 31 5.58 8.55 -5.04
CA GLY A 31 5.92 8.14 -3.68
C GLY A 31 7.17 7.29 -3.71
N ARG A 32 7.99 7.37 -2.65
CA ARG A 32 9.19 6.54 -2.54
C ARG A 32 8.79 5.14 -2.12
N THR A 33 9.42 4.12 -2.67
CA THR A 33 9.23 2.74 -2.22
C THR A 33 9.58 2.62 -0.73
N VAL A 34 8.66 2.04 0.05
CA VAL A 34 8.81 1.77 1.48
C VAL A 34 8.84 0.28 1.81
N VAL A 35 8.22 -0.55 0.97
CA VAL A 35 8.35 -2.01 0.97
C VAL A 35 8.57 -2.44 -0.47
N GLU A 36 9.57 -3.29 -0.67
CA GLU A 36 9.82 -4.07 -1.88
C GLU A 36 10.20 -5.47 -1.39
N ALA A 37 9.46 -6.49 -1.81
CA ALA A 37 9.68 -7.86 -1.36
C ALA A 37 9.25 -8.85 -2.45
N ASP A 38 10.14 -9.79 -2.73
CA ASP A 38 9.90 -10.92 -3.66
C ASP A 38 9.54 -12.20 -2.87
N THR A 39 9.13 -12.05 -1.61
CA THR A 39 8.76 -13.17 -0.73
C THR A 39 7.61 -12.83 0.20
N MET A 40 6.67 -13.78 0.31
CA MET A 40 5.67 -13.79 1.37
C MET A 40 5.66 -15.16 2.06
N VAL A 41 5.38 -15.16 3.36
CA VAL A 41 5.24 -16.37 4.17
C VAL A 41 3.75 -16.73 4.25
N PRO A 42 3.34 -17.94 3.85
CA PRO A 42 1.96 -18.36 3.95
C PRO A 42 1.57 -18.68 5.41
N VAL A 43 0.27 -18.67 5.70
CA VAL A 43 -0.26 -19.10 7.00
C VAL A 43 0.06 -20.58 7.22
N ASP A 44 0.74 -20.88 8.30
CA ASP A 44 0.96 -22.26 8.76
C ASP A 44 1.09 -22.33 10.30
N GLY A 45 1.01 -23.55 10.84
CA GLY A 45 1.31 -23.86 12.23
C GLY A 45 0.48 -23.03 13.22
N PRO A 46 1.10 -22.39 14.23
CA PRO A 46 0.38 -21.61 15.23
C PRO A 46 -0.36 -20.39 14.67
N TYR A 47 -0.05 -19.95 13.46
CA TYR A 47 -0.72 -18.79 12.84
C TYR A 47 -2.04 -19.15 12.17
N VAL A 48 -2.38 -20.45 12.04
CA VAL A 48 -3.69 -20.88 11.52
C VAL A 48 -4.82 -20.42 12.46
N GLY A 49 -5.81 -19.75 11.88
CA GLY A 49 -6.97 -19.21 12.59
C GLY A 49 -6.67 -17.96 13.43
N THR A 50 -7.36 -17.82 14.56
CA THR A 50 -7.41 -16.57 15.35
C THR A 50 -6.54 -16.59 16.60
N ALA A 51 -5.78 -17.67 16.84
CA ALA A 51 -5.03 -17.85 18.08
C ALA A 51 -3.83 -16.88 18.18
N ASN A 52 -3.15 -16.64 17.07
CA ASN A 52 -1.95 -15.80 17.01
C ASN A 52 -2.07 -14.77 15.87
N PRO A 53 -2.97 -13.77 15.98
CA PRO A 53 -3.14 -12.76 14.93
C PRO A 53 -1.90 -11.85 14.84
N ILE A 54 -1.50 -11.49 13.64
CA ILE A 54 -0.45 -10.50 13.42
C ILE A 54 -1.12 -9.14 13.37
N ARG A 55 -0.86 -8.29 14.37
CA ARG A 55 -1.40 -6.92 14.44
C ARG A 55 -2.93 -6.86 14.27
N GLY A 56 -3.62 -7.84 14.84
CA GLY A 56 -5.08 -7.97 14.78
C GLY A 56 -5.64 -8.57 13.48
N VAL A 57 -4.79 -8.93 12.52
CA VAL A 57 -5.19 -9.69 11.31
C VAL A 57 -5.04 -11.18 11.59
N ASN A 58 -6.14 -11.92 11.48
CA ASN A 58 -6.18 -13.36 11.79
C ASN A 58 -5.59 -14.18 10.63
N GLY A 59 -4.97 -15.32 10.91
CA GLY A 59 -4.61 -16.23 9.83
C GLY A 59 -5.82 -16.95 9.26
N GLY A 60 -5.71 -17.41 8.01
CA GLY A 60 -6.66 -18.31 7.38
C GLY A 60 -6.95 -19.54 8.25
N GLY A 61 -8.18 -20.07 8.14
CA GLY A 61 -8.63 -21.19 8.97
C GLY A 61 -8.01 -22.56 8.65
N LEU A 62 -7.15 -22.62 7.65
CA LEU A 62 -6.36 -23.78 7.21
C LEU A 62 -4.97 -23.28 6.79
N PRO A 63 -3.94 -24.14 6.78
CA PRO A 63 -2.64 -23.74 6.26
C PRO A 63 -2.66 -23.54 4.74
N TRP A 64 -1.82 -22.62 4.30
CA TRP A 64 -1.66 -22.22 2.91
C TRP A 64 -0.23 -22.53 2.44
N GLN A 65 -0.08 -22.56 1.13
CA GLN A 65 1.21 -22.54 0.45
C GLN A 65 1.17 -21.45 -0.62
N LEU A 66 2.34 -21.08 -1.10
CA LEU A 66 2.56 -20.03 -2.07
C LEU A 66 3.75 -20.44 -2.94
N ASP A 67 3.62 -20.27 -4.25
CA ASP A 67 4.72 -20.57 -5.17
C ASP A 67 5.62 -19.34 -5.35
N ASP A 68 5.03 -18.18 -5.63
CA ASP A 68 5.74 -16.92 -5.85
C ASP A 68 4.91 -15.70 -5.43
N ALA A 69 5.57 -14.59 -5.09
CA ALA A 69 4.91 -13.32 -4.80
C ALA A 69 5.85 -12.12 -4.91
N ASP A 70 5.32 -11.03 -5.47
CA ASP A 70 5.95 -9.73 -5.55
C ASP A 70 5.11 -8.67 -4.84
N VAL A 71 5.75 -7.79 -4.07
CA VAL A 71 5.08 -6.72 -3.31
C VAL A 71 5.86 -5.42 -3.42
N GLU A 72 5.20 -4.37 -3.93
CA GLU A 72 5.67 -2.99 -3.85
C GLU A 72 4.65 -2.13 -3.09
N LEU A 73 5.12 -1.44 -2.04
CA LEU A 73 4.36 -0.39 -1.37
C LEU A 73 5.12 0.92 -1.45
N ASN A 74 4.45 1.95 -1.94
CA ASN A 74 4.97 3.31 -2.01
C ASN A 74 4.51 4.17 -0.84
N SER A 75 5.32 5.16 -0.49
CA SER A 75 5.09 6.07 0.66
C SER A 75 3.83 6.91 0.54
N ASP A 76 3.23 6.96 -0.65
CA ASP A 76 1.98 7.65 -0.91
C ASP A 76 0.78 6.70 -1.00
N GLY A 77 0.96 5.42 -0.66
CA GLY A 77 -0.11 4.43 -0.56
C GLY A 77 -0.42 3.67 -1.84
N ARG A 78 0.25 3.96 -2.97
CA ARG A 78 0.19 3.03 -4.12
C ARG A 78 0.76 1.68 -3.70
N ILE A 79 0.03 0.63 -4.00
CA ILE A 79 0.38 -0.74 -3.68
C ILE A 79 0.19 -1.61 -4.93
N GLU A 80 1.19 -2.43 -5.20
CA GLU A 80 1.21 -3.44 -6.25
C GLU A 80 1.56 -4.77 -5.57
N VAL A 81 0.71 -5.78 -5.74
CA VAL A 81 0.94 -7.14 -5.22
C VAL A 81 0.57 -8.16 -6.28
N GLU A 82 1.50 -9.02 -6.61
CA GLU A 82 1.30 -10.20 -7.43
C GLU A 82 1.50 -11.44 -6.56
N VAL A 83 0.59 -12.40 -6.66
CA VAL A 83 0.75 -13.71 -6.02
C VAL A 83 0.46 -14.79 -7.05
N GLU A 84 1.27 -15.84 -7.05
CA GLU A 84 1.10 -17.04 -7.86
C GLU A 84 1.01 -18.26 -6.95
N GLY A 85 0.07 -19.16 -7.23
CA GLY A 85 -0.01 -20.41 -6.47
C GLY A 85 -0.43 -20.25 -5.00
N LEU A 86 -1.09 -19.14 -4.61
CA LEU A 86 -1.57 -18.95 -3.23
C LEU A 86 -2.80 -19.83 -2.98
N VAL A 87 -2.57 -21.06 -2.51
CA VAL A 87 -3.58 -22.11 -2.36
C VAL A 87 -3.53 -22.79 -0.99
N LEU A 88 -4.54 -23.57 -0.66
CA LEU A 88 -4.50 -24.41 0.54
C LEU A 88 -3.40 -25.48 0.43
N LEU A 89 -2.65 -25.65 1.52
CA LEU A 89 -1.52 -26.58 1.61
C LEU A 89 -1.90 -27.99 1.15
N GLU A 90 -1.05 -28.63 0.34
CA GLU A 90 -1.20 -30.02 -0.12
C GLU A 90 -0.79 -31.05 0.95
N ALA A 91 -1.27 -30.87 2.17
CA ALA A 91 -1.01 -31.76 3.29
C ALA A 91 -2.12 -31.70 4.34
N ALA A 92 -2.10 -32.65 5.29
CA ALA A 92 -2.92 -32.55 6.49
C ALA A 92 -2.57 -31.25 7.25
N PRO A 93 -3.54 -30.55 7.85
CA PRO A 93 -4.94 -30.94 8.07
C PRO A 93 -5.92 -30.56 6.94
N VAL A 94 -5.45 -30.06 5.78
CA VAL A 94 -6.34 -29.69 4.68
C VAL A 94 -7.04 -30.96 4.12
N PRO A 95 -8.38 -30.98 4.00
CA PRO A 95 -9.10 -32.10 3.39
C PRO A 95 -8.62 -32.38 1.96
N PRO A 96 -8.45 -33.64 1.54
CA PRO A 96 -7.88 -33.97 0.22
C PRO A 96 -8.61 -33.34 -0.97
N ASP A 97 -9.91 -33.11 -0.88
CA ASP A 97 -10.73 -32.46 -1.91
C ASP A 97 -10.54 -30.94 -2.01
N ARG A 98 -9.75 -30.35 -1.11
CA ARG A 98 -9.47 -28.91 -1.02
C ARG A 98 -7.99 -28.56 -1.16
N GLN A 99 -7.10 -29.56 -1.18
CA GLN A 99 -5.66 -29.38 -1.33
C GLN A 99 -5.31 -28.78 -2.70
N GLY A 100 -4.37 -27.84 -2.74
CA GLY A 100 -3.89 -27.25 -3.98
C GLY A 100 -4.90 -26.33 -4.67
N ILE A 101 -5.95 -25.89 -3.96
CA ILE A 101 -7.01 -25.03 -4.52
C ILE A 101 -7.18 -23.78 -3.66
N ASN A 102 -7.31 -22.63 -4.32
CA ASN A 102 -7.80 -21.41 -3.71
C ASN A 102 -9.35 -21.37 -3.72
N PRO A 103 -10.02 -21.37 -2.55
CA PRO A 103 -11.48 -21.25 -2.46
C PRO A 103 -12.00 -19.80 -2.51
N ALA A 104 -11.14 -18.78 -2.37
CA ALA A 104 -11.56 -17.39 -2.32
C ALA A 104 -11.63 -16.80 -3.74
N PRO A 105 -12.77 -16.27 -4.19
CA PRO A 105 -12.91 -15.74 -5.55
C PRO A 105 -12.16 -14.41 -5.78
N ALA A 106 -11.71 -13.79 -4.69
CA ALA A 106 -10.99 -12.54 -4.70
C ALA A 106 -10.06 -12.44 -3.50
N PHE A 107 -8.98 -11.68 -3.67
CA PHE A 107 -8.06 -11.30 -2.60
C PHE A 107 -8.11 -9.78 -2.37
N VAL A 108 -7.66 -9.37 -1.19
CA VAL A 108 -7.33 -7.97 -0.86
C VAL A 108 -5.89 -7.92 -0.38
N ALA A 109 -5.21 -6.81 -0.63
CA ALA A 109 -3.98 -6.49 0.07
C ALA A 109 -4.33 -5.66 1.32
N VAL A 110 -3.74 -6.00 2.46
CA VAL A 110 -3.89 -5.25 3.71
C VAL A 110 -2.54 -4.71 4.13
N VAL A 111 -2.43 -3.39 4.26
CA VAL A 111 -1.25 -2.74 4.83
C VAL A 111 -1.49 -2.48 6.30
N SER A 112 -0.67 -3.09 7.15
CA SER A 112 -0.67 -2.85 8.59
C SER A 112 0.49 -1.94 8.99
N CYS A 113 0.16 -0.80 9.57
CA CYS A 113 1.11 0.18 10.06
C CYS A 113 1.02 0.30 11.58
N LEU A 114 2.15 0.57 12.23
CA LEU A 114 2.17 1.19 13.54
C LEU A 114 2.16 2.71 13.36
N THR A 115 1.35 3.42 14.13
CA THR A 115 1.24 4.89 14.06
C THR A 115 0.88 5.48 15.42
N THR A 116 0.68 6.79 15.49
CA THR A 116 0.25 7.49 16.71
C THR A 116 -1.16 8.06 16.51
N VAL A 117 -2.09 7.65 17.35
CA VAL A 117 -3.45 8.21 17.41
C VAL A 117 -3.64 8.76 18.82
N ASP A 118 -4.03 10.04 18.93
CA ASP A 118 -4.23 10.73 20.22
C ASP A 118 -3.06 10.60 21.21
N GLY A 119 -1.83 10.60 20.69
CA GLY A 119 -0.60 10.48 21.48
C GLY A 119 -0.25 9.05 21.93
N ALA A 120 -0.99 8.04 21.50
CA ALA A 120 -0.74 6.63 21.82
C ALA A 120 -0.34 5.82 20.59
N ALA A 121 0.62 4.91 20.78
CA ALA A 121 1.02 3.94 19.76
C ALA A 121 -0.17 3.01 19.44
N THR A 122 -0.51 2.93 18.16
CA THR A 122 -1.70 2.24 17.66
C THR A 122 -1.38 1.47 16.39
N THR A 123 -2.05 0.34 16.18
CA THR A 123 -2.04 -0.39 14.91
C THR A 123 -3.20 0.10 14.04
N VAL A 124 -2.91 0.42 12.78
CA VAL A 124 -3.92 0.73 11.77
C VAL A 124 -3.75 -0.22 10.60
N ASN A 125 -4.84 -0.88 10.21
CA ASN A 125 -4.90 -1.75 9.04
C ASN A 125 -5.80 -1.08 8.00
N VAL A 126 -5.27 -0.90 6.79
CA VAL A 126 -6.02 -0.41 5.63
C VAL A 126 -5.96 -1.47 4.54
N ALA A 127 -7.05 -1.65 3.81
CA ALA A 127 -7.17 -2.67 2.78
C ALA A 127 -7.53 -2.04 1.43
N THR A 128 -7.10 -2.69 0.36
CA THR A 128 -7.55 -2.41 -1.00
C THR A 128 -9.02 -2.82 -1.19
N ASP A 129 -9.59 -2.44 -2.33
CA ASP A 129 -10.76 -3.15 -2.84
C ASP A 129 -10.41 -4.62 -3.19
N PRO A 130 -11.40 -5.53 -3.34
CA PRO A 130 -11.16 -6.92 -3.74
C PRO A 130 -10.79 -7.06 -5.22
N PHE A 131 -9.75 -7.84 -5.50
CA PHE A 131 -9.28 -8.18 -6.85
C PHE A 131 -9.54 -9.67 -7.14
N PRO A 132 -9.92 -10.04 -8.37
CA PRO A 132 -10.17 -11.43 -8.72
C PRO A 132 -8.99 -12.34 -8.40
N ALA A 133 -9.28 -13.53 -7.89
CA ALA A 133 -8.29 -14.58 -7.66
C ALA A 133 -8.70 -15.86 -8.39
N SER A 134 -7.75 -16.51 -9.04
CA SER A 134 -7.99 -17.77 -9.75
C SER A 134 -8.14 -18.94 -8.76
N THR A 135 -8.66 -20.08 -9.22
CA THR A 135 -8.66 -21.31 -8.40
C THR A 135 -7.25 -21.88 -8.17
N SER A 136 -6.28 -21.51 -9.02
CA SER A 136 -4.85 -21.80 -8.82
C SER A 136 -4.17 -20.83 -7.86
N GLY A 137 -4.89 -19.81 -7.34
CA GLY A 137 -4.34 -18.90 -6.33
C GLY A 137 -3.63 -17.67 -6.89
N ASP A 138 -3.87 -17.34 -8.15
CA ASP A 138 -3.19 -16.24 -8.83
C ASP A 138 -4.04 -14.96 -8.72
N SER A 139 -3.41 -13.83 -8.39
CA SER A 139 -4.06 -12.52 -8.33
C SER A 139 -3.05 -11.39 -8.50
N GLU A 140 -3.46 -10.36 -9.23
CA GLU A 140 -2.73 -9.11 -9.44
C GLU A 140 -3.55 -7.97 -8.82
N ILE A 141 -2.97 -7.29 -7.85
CA ILE A 141 -3.59 -6.23 -7.05
C ILE A 141 -2.83 -4.93 -7.32
N GLU A 142 -3.48 -3.97 -7.97
CA GLU A 142 -2.96 -2.62 -8.16
C GLU A 142 -3.97 -1.60 -7.60
N ASP A 143 -3.62 -0.93 -6.51
CA ASP A 143 -4.53 0.00 -5.86
C ASP A 143 -3.79 1.14 -5.12
N ARG A 144 -4.55 2.02 -4.47
CA ARG A 144 -4.05 3.03 -3.56
C ARG A 144 -4.81 2.99 -2.24
N VAL A 145 -4.09 2.77 -1.15
CA VAL A 145 -4.64 2.80 0.21
C VAL A 145 -4.30 4.09 0.96
N ASP A 146 -5.20 4.53 1.83
CA ASP A 146 -5.00 5.70 2.69
C ASP A 146 -4.10 5.35 3.90
N LEU A 147 -2.79 5.35 3.69
CA LEU A 147 -1.83 5.09 4.77
C LEU A 147 -1.93 6.13 5.89
N PRO A 148 -1.81 5.73 7.17
CA PRO A 148 -1.61 6.69 8.25
C PRO A 148 -0.24 7.37 8.13
N ASP A 149 -0.12 8.58 8.68
CA ASP A 149 1.15 9.31 8.75
C ASP A 149 1.59 9.52 10.21
N PRO A 150 2.73 8.93 10.65
CA PRO A 150 3.60 8.02 9.89
C PRO A 150 3.01 6.60 9.81
N CYS A 151 3.40 5.86 8.76
CA CYS A 151 3.24 4.40 8.69
C CYS A 151 4.57 3.72 9.06
N ILE A 152 4.67 3.27 10.32
CA ILE A 152 5.89 2.67 10.86
C ILE A 152 5.82 1.14 10.70
N ALA A 153 6.94 0.55 10.25
CA ALA A 153 7.12 -0.88 10.07
C ALA A 153 5.94 -1.54 9.31
N PRO A 154 5.66 -1.11 8.07
CA PRO A 154 4.58 -1.67 7.27
C PRO A 154 4.74 -3.20 7.12
N VAL A 155 3.62 -3.91 7.23
CA VAL A 155 3.49 -5.32 6.84
C VAL A 155 2.39 -5.38 5.79
N VAL A 156 2.64 -6.04 4.67
CA VAL A 156 1.63 -6.28 3.64
C VAL A 156 1.15 -7.73 3.78
N PHE A 157 -0.17 -7.88 3.83
CA PHE A 157 -0.86 -9.17 3.83
C PHE A 157 -1.64 -9.33 2.54
N VAL A 158 -1.80 -10.57 2.09
CA VAL A 158 -2.80 -10.97 1.09
C VAL A 158 -3.81 -11.89 1.78
N GLY A 159 -5.10 -11.67 1.56
CA GLY A 159 -6.14 -12.50 2.16
C GLY A 159 -7.52 -12.27 1.55
N PRO A 160 -8.58 -12.91 2.09
CA PRO A 160 -9.91 -12.88 1.49
C PRO A 160 -10.73 -11.64 1.88
N ASN A 161 -10.27 -10.89 2.89
CA ASN A 161 -10.88 -9.67 3.41
C ASN A 161 -9.92 -8.93 4.35
N ALA A 162 -10.29 -7.73 4.79
CA ALA A 162 -9.44 -6.84 5.59
C ALA A 162 -9.01 -7.37 6.98
N THR A 163 -9.56 -8.50 7.45
CA THR A 163 -9.31 -9.01 8.81
C THR A 163 -8.68 -10.40 8.84
N THR A 164 -8.42 -11.00 7.68
CA THR A 164 -7.85 -12.34 7.54
C THR A 164 -6.72 -12.31 6.53
N TRP A 165 -5.60 -12.98 6.81
CA TRP A 165 -4.47 -13.12 5.89
C TRP A 165 -4.23 -14.60 5.52
N PHE A 166 -3.71 -14.82 4.32
CA PHE A 166 -3.25 -16.09 3.77
C PHE A 166 -1.73 -16.10 3.57
N ALA A 167 -1.15 -14.95 3.19
CA ALA A 167 0.29 -14.73 3.13
C ALA A 167 0.65 -13.34 3.68
N ALA A 168 1.85 -13.19 4.22
CA ALA A 168 2.37 -11.92 4.74
C ALA A 168 3.83 -11.71 4.30
N THR A 169 4.25 -10.48 3.99
CA THR A 169 5.66 -10.17 3.70
C THR A 169 6.57 -10.66 4.82
N GLY A 170 7.60 -11.44 4.47
CA GLY A 170 8.51 -12.08 5.43
C GLY A 170 9.41 -13.14 4.78
N VAL A 171 10.17 -13.87 5.61
CA VAL A 171 11.07 -14.98 5.21
C VAL A 171 10.90 -16.19 6.12
#